data_AF-A0A2P8CYL5-F1
#
_entry.id   AF-A0A2P8CYL5-F1
#
_cell.length_a   1.000
_cell.length_b   1.000
_cell.length_c   1.000
_cell.angle_alpha   90.00
_cell.angle_beta   90.00
_cell.angle_gamma   90.00
#
_symmetry.space_group_name_H-M   'P 1'
#
loop_
_entity.id
_entity.type
_entity.pdbx_description
1 polymer ?
#
loop_
_entity_poly.entity_id
_entity_poly.type
_entity_poly.pdbx_seq_one_letter_code
_entity_poly.pdbx_strand_id
1 'polypeptide(L)'
;MAEYTELDIIEGCRRNNRMHQEYLYKKYYSLFLKLCARYAKDMHDAEQLMQDGFLKIFNHINDYSGKGSFEGWMRRIVVNTCLDYLKSKYLKNAMQLHFPNEIGESATFSVENNALDKIAMKDLLGIIQTLPPMSRTVFNLFVFEGYTHKEIGALLDMSEGTSQWHVNNARKNLQQKIKANQFTEIKCYEQKRI
;
A
#
# COMPACT_ATOMS: atom_id res chain seq x y z
N MET A 1 -3.83 -30.26 -0.47
CA MET A 1 -2.61 -29.60 -1.00
C MET A 1 -1.49 -29.93 -0.04
N ALA A 2 -0.28 -30.22 -0.52
CA ALA A 2 0.85 -30.44 0.39
C ALA A 2 1.10 -29.16 1.21
N GLU A 3 1.18 -29.30 2.53
CA GLU A 3 1.44 -28.19 3.43
C GLU A 3 2.95 -28.06 3.61
N TYR A 4 3.55 -27.14 2.85
CA TYR A 4 4.99 -26.84 2.95
C TYR A 4 5.25 -25.91 4.14
N THR A 5 6.34 -26.14 4.86
CA THR A 5 6.80 -25.19 5.88
C THR A 5 7.33 -23.92 5.22
N GLU A 6 7.47 -22.82 5.97
CA GLU A 6 8.06 -21.58 5.44
C GLU A 6 9.47 -21.81 4.89
N LEU A 7 10.29 -22.62 5.58
CA LEU A 7 11.64 -22.97 5.16
C LEU A 7 11.66 -23.77 3.85
N ASP A 8 10.76 -24.75 3.70
CA ASP A 8 10.64 -25.53 2.46
C ASP A 8 10.31 -24.63 1.27
N ILE A 9 9.38 -23.69 1.47
CA ILE A 9 8.97 -22.74 0.43
C ILE A 9 10.14 -21.84 0.03
N ILE A 10 10.86 -21.28 1.00
CA ILE A 10 12.01 -20.41 0.73
C ILE A 10 13.08 -21.18 -0.05
N GLU A 11 13.49 -22.34 0.44
CA GLU A 11 14.58 -23.12 -0.17
C GLU A 11 14.18 -23.66 -1.54
N GLY A 12 12.92 -24.10 -1.71
CA GLY A 12 12.39 -24.47 -3.02
C GLY A 12 12.37 -23.31 -4.00
N CYS A 13 11.97 -22.11 -3.57
CA CYS A 13 12.01 -20.90 -4.39
C CYS A 13 13.45 -20.50 -4.79
N ARG A 14 14.42 -20.62 -3.87
CA ARG A 14 15.85 -20.38 -4.17
C ARG A 14 16.39 -21.31 -5.26
N ARG A 15 15.91 -22.55 -5.28
CA ARG A 15 16.23 -23.55 -6.32
C ARG A 15 15.41 -23.39 -7.61
N ASN A 16 14.65 -22.30 -7.74
CA ASN A 16 13.76 -22.04 -8.86
C ASN A 16 12.72 -23.17 -9.08
N ASN A 17 12.29 -23.82 -8.00
CA ASN A 17 11.33 -24.92 -8.08
C ASN A 17 9.91 -24.37 -8.31
N ARG A 18 9.34 -24.73 -9.47
CA ARG A 18 8.01 -24.27 -9.90
C ARG A 18 6.89 -24.57 -8.90
N MET A 19 6.91 -25.72 -8.24
CA MET A 19 5.87 -26.10 -7.28
C MET A 19 5.88 -25.20 -6.04
N HIS A 20 7.07 -24.83 -5.55
CA HIS A 20 7.22 -23.96 -4.38
C HIS A 20 6.89 -22.51 -4.71
N GLN A 21 7.28 -22.03 -5.91
CA GLN A 21 6.88 -20.71 -6.40
C GLN A 21 5.37 -20.59 -6.58
N GLU A 22 4.73 -21.59 -7.18
CA GLU A 22 3.27 -21.63 -7.33
C GLU A 22 2.56 -21.66 -5.97
N TYR A 23 3.07 -22.45 -5.03
CA TYR A 23 2.52 -22.50 -3.67
C TYR A 23 2.65 -21.15 -2.98
N LEU A 24 3.83 -20.51 -3.03
CA LEU A 24 4.07 -19.19 -2.45
C LEU A 24 3.14 -18.14 -3.07
N TYR A 25 3.03 -18.14 -4.40
CA TYR A 25 2.14 -17.26 -5.13
C TYR A 25 0.70 -17.41 -4.66
N LYS A 26 0.15 -18.63 -4.67
CA LYS A 26 -1.24 -18.89 -4.26
C LYS A 26 -1.48 -18.50 -2.80
N LYS A 27 -0.52 -18.75 -1.90
CA LYS A 27 -0.62 -18.43 -0.47
C LYS A 27 -0.74 -16.93 -0.23
N TYR A 28 0.02 -16.10 -0.95
CA TYR A 28 0.09 -14.65 -0.71
C TYR A 28 -0.66 -13.80 -1.76
N TYR A 29 -1.22 -14.40 -2.80
CA TYR A 29 -1.92 -13.71 -3.89
C TYR A 29 -2.96 -12.72 -3.37
N SER A 30 -3.92 -13.19 -2.57
CA SER A 30 -5.00 -12.34 -2.07
C SER A 30 -4.50 -11.22 -1.16
N LEU A 31 -3.40 -11.46 -0.43
CA LEU A 31 -2.80 -10.46 0.44
C LEU A 31 -2.15 -9.34 -0.38
N PHE A 32 -1.28 -9.70 -1.32
CA PHE A 32 -0.54 -8.73 -2.13
C PHE A 32 -1.41 -8.03 -3.15
N LEU A 33 -2.45 -8.69 -3.69
CA LEU A 33 -3.44 -8.01 -4.52
C LEU A 33 -4.17 -6.90 -3.76
N LYS A 34 -4.61 -7.17 -2.52
CA LYS A 34 -5.24 -6.15 -1.65
C LYS A 34 -4.27 -5.03 -1.28
N LEU A 35 -2.98 -5.34 -1.12
CA LEU A 35 -1.93 -4.35 -0.89
C LEU A 35 -1.80 -3.45 -2.11
N CYS A 36 -1.55 -4.01 -3.30
CA CYS A 36 -1.41 -3.26 -4.54
C CYS A 36 -2.65 -2.41 -4.86
N ALA A 37 -3.86 -2.92 -4.60
CA ALA A 37 -5.12 -2.20 -4.82
C ALA A 37 -5.25 -0.88 -4.01
N ARG A 38 -4.51 -0.73 -2.89
CA ARG A 38 -4.45 0.54 -2.15
C ARG A 38 -3.67 1.63 -2.89
N TYR A 39 -2.75 1.25 -3.77
CA TYR A 39 -1.86 2.16 -4.50
C TYR A 39 -2.27 2.32 -5.97
N ALA A 40 -2.83 1.28 -6.58
CA ALA A 40 -3.27 1.25 -7.97
C ALA A 40 -4.44 2.23 -8.26
N LYS A 41 -4.67 2.50 -9.55
CA LYS A 41 -5.83 3.27 -10.02
C LYS A 41 -7.07 2.37 -10.17
N ASP A 42 -6.87 1.17 -10.67
CA ASP A 42 -7.90 0.15 -10.88
C ASP A 42 -7.35 -1.26 -10.58
N MET A 43 -8.21 -2.27 -10.70
CA MET A 43 -7.80 -3.65 -10.41
C MET A 43 -6.82 -4.22 -11.43
N HIS A 44 -6.83 -3.73 -12.68
CA HIS A 44 -5.88 -4.19 -13.69
C HIS A 44 -4.46 -3.75 -13.33
N ASP A 45 -4.29 -2.48 -12.98
CA ASP A 45 -3.03 -1.96 -12.43
C ASP A 45 -2.61 -2.72 -11.16
N ALA A 46 -3.57 -3.04 -10.27
CA ALA A 46 -3.27 -3.78 -9.04
C ALA A 46 -2.75 -5.20 -9.29
N GLU A 47 -3.35 -5.91 -10.24
CA GLU A 47 -2.92 -7.24 -10.66
C GLU A 47 -1.53 -7.20 -11.29
N GLN A 48 -1.26 -6.23 -12.17
CA GLN A 48 0.06 -6.05 -12.78
C GLN A 48 1.13 -5.81 -11.71
N LEU A 49 0.89 -4.87 -10.79
CA LEU A 49 1.85 -4.56 -9.71
C LEU A 49 2.12 -5.76 -8.80
N MET A 50 1.07 -6.55 -8.51
CA MET A 50 1.21 -7.76 -7.71
C MET A 50 2.06 -8.81 -8.45
N GLN A 51 1.84 -9.01 -9.75
CA GLN A 51 2.64 -9.91 -10.58
C GLN A 51 4.11 -9.46 -10.63
N ASP A 52 4.37 -8.19 -10.91
CA ASP A 52 5.72 -7.60 -10.91
C ASP A 52 6.39 -7.75 -9.54
N GLY A 53 5.62 -7.56 -8.46
CA GLY A 53 6.07 -7.79 -7.09
C GLY A 53 6.52 -9.23 -6.84
N PHE A 54 5.75 -10.22 -7.31
CA PHE A 54 6.15 -11.63 -7.20
C PHE A 54 7.39 -11.97 -8.04
N LEU A 55 7.49 -11.44 -9.26
CA LEU A 55 8.70 -11.61 -10.08
C LEU A 55 9.94 -11.09 -9.35
N LYS A 56 9.85 -9.90 -8.75
CA LYS A 56 10.93 -9.35 -7.92
C LYS A 56 11.20 -10.20 -6.68
N ILE A 57 10.17 -10.69 -6.00
CA ILE A 57 10.34 -11.61 -4.84
C ILE A 57 11.15 -12.84 -5.25
N PHE A 58 10.81 -13.49 -6.37
CA PHE A 58 11.54 -14.66 -6.83
C PHE A 58 12.97 -14.34 -7.25
N ASN A 59 13.19 -13.22 -7.94
CA ASN A 59 14.53 -12.78 -8.35
C ASN A 59 15.43 -12.45 -7.16
N HIS A 60 14.86 -11.89 -6.09
CA HIS A 60 15.58 -11.46 -4.89
C HIS A 60 15.50 -12.45 -3.73
N ILE A 61 14.96 -13.66 -3.93
CA ILE A 61 14.72 -14.62 -2.84
C ILE A 61 16.00 -15.03 -2.08
N ASN A 62 17.15 -14.94 -2.74
CA ASN A 62 18.46 -15.20 -2.13
C ASN A 62 18.91 -14.08 -1.17
N ASP A 63 18.36 -12.87 -1.30
CA ASP A 63 18.68 -11.71 -0.46
C ASP A 63 17.98 -11.79 0.92
N TYR A 64 16.98 -12.66 1.06
CA TYR A 64 16.36 -12.92 2.35
C TYR A 64 17.31 -13.70 3.26
N SER A 65 17.88 -12.98 4.24
CA SER A 65 18.86 -13.51 5.20
C SER A 65 18.27 -14.39 6.31
N GLY A 66 16.96 -14.63 6.32
CA GLY A 66 16.28 -15.34 7.43
C GLY A 66 16.05 -14.49 8.68
N LYS A 67 16.41 -13.20 8.65
CA LYS A 67 16.16 -12.26 9.75
C LYS A 67 14.83 -11.55 9.57
N GLY A 68 14.00 -11.58 10.62
CA GLY A 68 12.65 -11.01 10.60
C GLY A 68 11.65 -11.89 9.82
N SER A 69 10.41 -11.43 9.72
CA SER A 69 9.35 -12.17 9.02
C SER A 69 9.60 -12.22 7.51
N PHE A 70 9.49 -13.41 6.92
CA PHE A 70 9.53 -13.58 5.47
C PHE A 70 8.40 -12.82 4.76
N GLU A 71 7.20 -12.82 5.33
CA GLU A 71 6.09 -11.99 4.84
C GLU A 71 6.43 -10.50 4.88
N GLY A 72 7.04 -10.03 5.97
CA GLY A 72 7.48 -8.63 6.08
C GLY A 72 8.52 -8.23 5.03
N TRP A 73 9.46 -9.13 4.73
CA TRP A 73 10.43 -8.95 3.66
C TRP A 73 9.77 -8.86 2.28
N MET A 74 8.84 -9.78 1.96
CA MET A 74 8.08 -9.74 0.72
C MET A 74 7.21 -8.48 0.61
N ARG A 75 6.52 -8.09 1.69
CA ARG A 75 5.71 -6.86 1.73
C ARG A 75 6.53 -5.63 1.35
N ARG A 76 7.77 -5.51 1.87
CA ARG A 76 8.67 -4.40 1.51
C ARG A 76 8.94 -4.36 0.00
N ILE A 77 9.18 -5.50 -0.64
CA ILE A 77 9.38 -5.58 -2.09
C ILE A 77 8.13 -5.13 -2.85
N VAL A 78 6.94 -5.59 -2.44
CA VAL A 78 5.67 -5.25 -3.10
C VAL A 78 5.33 -3.76 -2.91
N VAL A 79 5.50 -3.21 -1.71
CA VAL A 79 5.31 -1.77 -1.44
C VAL A 79 6.26 -0.94 -2.28
N ASN A 80 7.55 -1.28 -2.32
CA ASN A 80 8.52 -0.56 -3.15
C ASN A 80 8.14 -0.61 -4.64
N THR A 81 7.63 -1.75 -5.11
CA THR A 81 7.14 -1.89 -6.49
C THR A 81 5.96 -0.97 -6.77
N CYS A 82 5.02 -0.83 -5.83
CA CYS A 82 3.93 0.14 -5.95
C CYS A 82 4.44 1.58 -5.96
N LEU A 83 5.43 1.91 -5.13
CA LEU A 83 6.01 3.25 -5.07
C LEU A 83 6.76 3.61 -6.35
N ASP A 84 7.52 2.69 -6.93
CA ASP A 84 8.20 2.88 -8.22
C ASP A 84 7.20 3.18 -9.34
N TYR A 85 6.09 2.44 -9.36
CA TYR A 85 4.99 2.69 -10.28
C TYR A 85 4.38 4.09 -10.10
N LEU A 86 4.10 4.48 -8.84
CA LEU A 86 3.55 5.80 -8.56
C LEU A 86 4.54 6.92 -8.92
N LYS A 87 5.83 6.72 -8.67
CA LYS A 87 6.90 7.67 -9.03
C LYS A 87 6.97 7.90 -10.53
N SER A 88 6.88 6.82 -11.32
CA SER A 88 6.92 6.90 -12.78
C SER A 88 5.66 7.50 -13.41
N LYS A 89 4.46 7.23 -12.87
CA LYS A 89 3.19 7.71 -13.45
C LYS A 89 2.68 9.04 -12.92
N TYR A 90 2.87 9.35 -11.63
CA TYR A 90 2.14 10.45 -10.97
C TYR A 90 3.05 11.46 -10.27
N LEU A 91 4.15 11.04 -9.64
CA LEU A 91 4.98 11.98 -8.88
C LEU A 91 5.88 12.89 -9.73
N LYS A 92 6.20 12.52 -10.98
CA LYS A 92 6.95 13.44 -11.87
C LYS A 92 6.21 14.76 -12.13
N ASN A 93 4.87 14.75 -12.09
CA ASN A 93 4.04 15.94 -12.30
C ASN A 93 3.51 16.54 -10.97
N ALA A 94 3.34 15.73 -9.92
CA ALA A 94 2.79 16.19 -8.64
C ALA A 94 3.83 16.84 -7.71
N MET A 95 5.14 16.61 -7.92
CA MET A 95 6.19 17.34 -7.19
C MET A 95 6.29 18.82 -7.60
N GLN A 96 5.61 19.25 -8.68
CA GLN A 96 5.52 20.65 -9.11
C GLN A 96 4.32 21.41 -8.52
N LEU A 97 3.49 20.77 -7.70
CA LEU A 97 2.49 21.52 -6.92
C LEU A 97 3.21 22.23 -5.78
N HIS A 98 3.57 23.49 -6.04
CA HIS A 98 3.95 24.48 -5.05
C HIS A 98 3.05 24.36 -3.82
N PHE A 99 3.61 23.91 -2.71
CA PHE A 99 3.06 24.21 -1.40
C PHE A 99 3.18 25.73 -1.21
N PRO A 100 2.12 26.45 -0.78
CA PRO A 100 2.30 27.78 -0.23
C PRO A 100 3.31 27.67 0.93
N ASN A 101 4.34 28.51 0.89
CA ASN A 101 5.34 28.68 1.97
C ASN A 101 4.71 29.32 3.22
N GLU A 102 3.63 28.74 3.70
CA GLU A 102 3.06 29.07 5.00
C GLU A 102 3.11 27.79 5.82
N ILE A 103 4.22 27.67 6.55
CA ILE A 103 4.28 26.87 7.78
C ILE A 103 3.34 27.56 8.78
N GLY A 104 2.04 27.44 8.53
CA GLY A 104 1.00 27.84 9.47
C GLY A 104 0.95 26.81 10.57
N GLU A 105 1.16 27.29 11.79
CA GLU A 105 1.09 26.62 13.09
C GLU A 105 0.61 25.16 13.08
N SER A 106 1.46 24.30 13.62
CA SER A 106 1.13 22.93 14.02
C SER A 106 -0.05 22.95 15.00
N ALA A 107 -1.27 22.98 14.46
CA ALA A 107 -2.47 22.77 15.24
C ALA A 107 -2.51 21.28 15.59
N THR A 108 -2.08 20.97 16.81
CA THR A 108 -2.29 19.68 17.48
C THR A 108 -3.79 19.43 17.60
N PHE A 109 -4.36 18.83 16.57
CA PHE A 109 -5.70 18.25 16.63
C PHE A 109 -5.54 16.76 16.95
N SER A 110 -5.73 16.43 18.22
CA SER A 110 -5.97 15.06 18.68
C SER A 110 -7.31 14.60 18.12
N VAL A 111 -7.27 13.78 17.09
CA VAL A 111 -8.48 13.21 16.47
C VAL A 111 -8.58 11.75 16.88
N GLU A 112 -9.64 11.42 17.61
CA GLU A 112 -9.93 10.08 18.11
C GLU A 112 -10.06 9.05 16.98
N ASN A 113 -9.36 7.92 17.13
CA ASN A 113 -9.25 6.83 16.16
C ASN A 113 -10.56 6.02 15.95
N ASN A 114 -11.61 6.28 16.73
CA ASN A 114 -12.75 5.36 16.90
C ASN A 114 -13.75 5.31 15.71
N ALA A 115 -13.62 6.19 14.71
CA ALA A 115 -14.57 6.27 13.60
C ALA A 115 -14.29 5.26 12.46
N LEU A 116 -13.07 4.69 12.40
CA LEU A 116 -12.67 3.80 11.31
C LEU A 116 -13.10 2.34 11.54
N ASP A 117 -13.35 1.94 12.78
CA ASP A 117 -13.62 0.53 13.16
C ASP A 117 -15.01 0.03 12.74
N LYS A 118 -15.90 0.91 12.29
CA LYS A 118 -17.30 0.58 11.93
C LYS A 118 -17.57 0.46 10.42
N ILE A 119 -16.54 0.55 9.57
CA ILE A 119 -16.70 0.57 8.11
C ILE A 119 -16.29 -0.79 7.53
N ALA A 120 -17.12 -1.35 6.64
CA ALA A 120 -16.73 -2.56 5.90
C ALA A 120 -15.46 -2.28 5.08
N MET A 121 -14.48 -3.20 5.09
CA MET A 121 -13.18 -3.00 4.41
C MET A 121 -13.29 -2.56 2.93
N LYS A 122 -14.38 -2.95 2.25
CA LYS A 122 -14.65 -2.58 0.85
C LYS A 122 -14.97 -1.09 0.69
N ASP A 123 -15.71 -0.52 1.63
CA ASP A 123 -16.09 0.90 1.61
C ASP A 123 -14.90 1.79 1.96
N LEU A 124 -14.04 1.33 2.87
CA LEU A 124 -12.82 2.04 3.25
C LEU A 124 -11.83 2.17 2.08
N LEU A 125 -11.62 1.09 1.31
CA LEU A 125 -10.75 1.09 0.12
C LEU A 125 -11.21 2.10 -0.94
N GLY A 126 -12.50 2.12 -1.24
CA GLY A 126 -13.06 3.04 -2.24
C GLY A 126 -12.91 4.51 -1.81
N ILE A 127 -13.12 4.81 -0.53
CA ILE A 127 -12.95 6.19 -0.01
C ILE A 127 -11.46 6.59 -0.03
N ILE A 128 -10.54 5.69 0.34
CA ILE A 128 -9.10 5.94 0.26
C ILE A 128 -8.66 6.23 -1.18
N GLN A 129 -9.24 5.56 -2.18
CA GLN A 129 -8.93 5.82 -3.58
C GLN A 129 -9.35 7.22 -4.05
N THR A 130 -10.28 7.88 -3.37
CA THR A 130 -10.65 9.27 -3.69
C THR A 130 -9.66 10.32 -3.17
N LEU A 131 -8.69 9.92 -2.35
CA LEU A 131 -7.67 10.84 -1.82
C LEU A 131 -6.70 11.27 -2.93
N PRO A 132 -6.15 12.49 -2.86
CA PRO A 132 -5.06 12.91 -3.73
C PRO A 132 -3.89 11.90 -3.69
N PRO A 133 -3.23 11.60 -4.83
CA PRO A 133 -2.26 10.51 -4.91
C PRO A 133 -1.16 10.53 -3.84
N MET A 134 -0.60 11.70 -3.54
CA MET A 134 0.45 11.84 -2.53
C MET A 134 -0.09 11.58 -1.12
N SER A 135 -1.19 12.23 -0.74
CA SER A 135 -1.83 12.02 0.57
C SER A 135 -2.27 10.58 0.78
N ARG A 136 -2.79 9.92 -0.27
CA ARG A 136 -3.12 8.49 -0.27
C ARG A 136 -1.89 7.62 -0.01
N THR A 137 -0.79 7.91 -0.70
CA THR A 137 0.47 7.15 -0.58
C THR A 137 1.05 7.26 0.82
N VAL A 138 1.19 8.48 1.32
CA VAL A 138 1.72 8.76 2.66
C VAL A 138 0.80 8.15 3.74
N PHE A 139 -0.52 8.28 3.60
CA PHE A 139 -1.49 7.65 4.49
C PHE A 139 -1.34 6.13 4.52
N ASN A 140 -1.19 5.49 3.35
CA ASN A 140 -1.04 4.04 3.28
C ASN A 140 0.25 3.56 3.95
N LEU A 141 1.37 4.24 3.69
CA LEU A 141 2.65 3.92 4.31
C LEU A 141 2.61 4.04 5.83
N PHE A 142 1.97 5.08 6.35
CA PHE A 142 1.86 5.30 7.80
C PHE A 142 0.88 4.32 8.47
N VAL A 143 -0.35 4.21 7.96
CA VAL A 143 -1.44 3.49 8.64
C VAL A 143 -1.40 1.99 8.40
N PHE A 144 -1.12 1.54 7.17
CA PHE A 144 -1.18 0.11 6.83
C PHE A 144 0.18 -0.56 6.88
N GLU A 145 1.24 0.15 6.50
CA GLU A 145 2.58 -0.42 6.44
C GLU A 145 3.44 -0.08 7.68
N GLY A 146 2.96 0.81 8.56
CA GLY A 146 3.59 1.10 9.85
C GLY A 146 4.86 1.94 9.79
N TYR A 147 5.12 2.64 8.68
CA TYR A 147 6.28 3.52 8.57
C TYR A 147 6.11 4.77 9.43
N THR A 148 7.21 5.24 10.03
CA THR A 148 7.27 6.53 10.71
C THR A 148 7.32 7.69 9.70
N HIS A 149 6.94 8.90 10.13
CA HIS A 149 7.01 10.09 9.27
C HIS A 149 8.43 10.36 8.78
N LYS A 150 9.44 10.09 9.61
CA LYS A 150 10.86 10.17 9.26
C LYS A 150 11.23 9.21 8.12
N GLU A 151 10.83 7.94 8.22
CA GLU A 151 11.10 6.95 7.16
C GLU A 151 10.36 7.29 5.86
N ILE A 152 9.11 7.76 5.95
CA ILE A 152 8.34 8.21 4.78
C ILE A 152 9.02 9.40 4.11
N GLY A 153 9.52 10.36 4.90
CA GLY A 153 10.26 11.52 4.41
C GLY A 153 11.48 11.11 3.58
N ALA A 154 12.28 10.17 4.10
CA ALA A 154 13.42 9.61 3.37
C ALA A 154 13.00 8.83 2.10
N LEU A 155 11.89 8.08 2.16
CA LEU A 155 11.43 7.22 1.06
C LEU A 155 10.85 8.01 -0.13
N LEU A 156 10.22 9.14 0.17
CA LEU A 156 9.50 9.98 -0.80
C LEU A 156 10.17 11.33 -1.06
N ASP A 157 11.36 11.58 -0.52
CA ASP A 157 12.12 12.83 -0.64
C ASP A 157 11.31 14.07 -0.21
N MET A 158 10.81 14.02 1.02
CA MET A 158 10.03 15.11 1.63
C MET A 158 10.39 15.31 3.10
N SER A 159 10.04 16.46 3.66
CA SER A 159 10.24 16.71 5.09
C SER A 159 9.30 15.85 5.95
N GLU A 160 9.70 15.56 7.19
CA GLU A 160 8.85 14.87 8.17
C GLU A 160 7.53 15.62 8.40
N GLY A 161 7.59 16.96 8.47
CA GLY A 161 6.40 17.80 8.61
C GLY A 161 5.45 17.70 7.42
N THR A 162 5.98 17.58 6.20
CA THR A 162 5.19 17.37 4.98
C THR A 162 4.48 16.02 5.02
N SER A 163 5.15 14.96 5.49
CA SER A 163 4.54 13.65 5.70
C SER A 163 3.39 13.71 6.73
N GLN A 164 3.60 14.38 7.87
CA GLN A 164 2.57 14.57 8.88
C GLN A 164 1.36 15.34 8.33
N TRP A 165 1.60 16.40 7.55
CA TRP A 165 0.55 17.17 6.89
C TRP A 165 -0.28 16.30 5.95
N HIS A 166 0.36 15.46 5.13
CA HIS A 166 -0.35 14.55 4.22
C HIS A 166 -1.24 13.54 4.97
N VAL A 167 -0.76 12.94 6.06
CA VAL A 167 -1.57 12.04 6.89
C VAL A 167 -2.76 12.78 7.51
N ASN A 168 -2.53 13.96 8.07
CA ASN A 168 -3.58 14.76 8.69
C ASN A 168 -4.62 15.21 7.66
N ASN A 169 -4.18 15.65 6.48
CA ASN A 169 -5.04 16.02 5.38
C ASN A 169 -5.85 14.81 4.88
N ALA A 170 -5.23 13.64 4.72
CA ALA A 170 -5.93 12.41 4.37
C ALA A 170 -7.03 12.07 5.39
N ARG A 171 -6.70 12.07 6.69
CA ARG A 171 -7.68 11.83 7.78
C ARG A 171 -8.87 12.79 7.71
N LYS A 172 -8.62 14.10 7.53
CA LYS A 172 -9.68 15.11 7.41
C LYS A 172 -10.60 14.81 6.23
N ASN A 173 -10.04 14.53 5.06
CA ASN A 173 -10.81 14.20 3.85
C ASN A 173 -11.64 12.92 4.04
N LEU A 174 -11.05 11.85 4.60
CA LEU A 174 -11.76 10.62 4.90
C LEU A 174 -12.92 10.86 5.87
N GLN A 175 -12.69 11.61 6.95
CA GLN A 175 -13.73 11.92 7.93
C GLN A 175 -14.89 12.72 7.35
N GLN A 176 -14.60 13.71 6.50
CA GLN A 176 -15.63 14.48 5.81
C GLN A 176 -16.49 13.58 4.92
N LYS A 177 -15.86 12.67 4.15
CA LYS A 177 -16.57 11.72 3.28
C LYS A 177 -17.42 10.73 4.05
N ILE A 178 -16.91 10.22 5.18
CA ILE A 178 -17.63 9.34 6.10
C ILE A 178 -18.84 10.06 6.69
N LYS A 179 -18.67 11.29 7.20
CA LYS A 179 -19.77 12.10 7.77
C LYS A 179 -20.83 12.48 6.74
N ALA A 180 -20.43 12.70 5.49
CA ALA A 180 -21.34 13.06 4.41
C ALA A 180 -22.16 11.87 3.86
N ASN A 181 -22.03 10.66 4.43
CA ASN A 181 -22.71 9.45 3.98
C ASN A 181 -22.54 9.17 2.47
N GLN A 182 -21.43 9.59 1.87
CA GLN A 182 -21.11 9.40 0.45
C GLN A 182 -20.67 7.95 0.14
N PHE A 183 -21.31 6.97 0.76
CA PHE A 183 -21.02 5.55 0.57
C PHE A 183 -21.68 4.96 -0.70
N THR A 184 -22.60 5.71 -1.33
CA THR A 184 -23.58 5.14 -2.25
C THR A 184 -23.22 5.11 -3.75
N GLU A 185 -22.03 5.51 -4.18
CA GLU A 185 -21.66 5.47 -5.61
C GLU A 185 -20.25 4.93 -5.88
N ILE A 186 -19.75 4.00 -5.07
CA ILE A 186 -18.53 3.27 -5.44
C ILE A 186 -18.93 2.16 -6.40
N LYS A 187 -18.69 2.34 -7.71
CA LYS A 187 -18.89 1.31 -8.74
C LYS A 187 -18.30 -0.02 -8.25
N CYS A 188 -19.20 -0.94 -7.91
CA CYS A 188 -18.84 -2.30 -7.56
C CYS A 188 -18.10 -2.91 -8.75
N TYR A 189 -16.80 -3.20 -8.57
CA TYR A 189 -16.14 -4.20 -9.39
C TYR A 189 -16.75 -5.55 -9.04
N GLU A 190 -17.82 -5.90 -9.75
CA GLU A 190 -18.46 -7.20 -9.68
C GLU A 190 -17.51 -8.26 -10.24
N GLN A 191 -17.28 -9.28 -9.42
CA GLN A 191 -16.68 -10.53 -9.84
C GLN A 191 -17.63 -11.21 -10.83
N LYS A 192 -17.37 -11.10 -12.14
CA LYS A 192 -17.83 -12.13 -13.07
C LYS A 192 -16.83 -13.26 -13.04
N ARG A 193 -17.10 -14.16 -12.10
CA ARG A 193 -16.61 -15.53 -12.07
C ARG A 193 -17.32 -16.27 -13.21
N ILE A 194 -16.60 -16.61 -14.27
CA ILE A 194 -16.88 -17.75 -15.15
C ILE A 194 -15.56 -18.48 -15.31
#